data_AF-A0A2V9D9Y0-F1
#
_entry.id   AF-A0A2V9D9Y0-F1
#
_cell.length_a   1.000
_cell.length_b   1.000
_cell.length_c   1.000
_cell.angle_alpha   90.00
_cell.angle_beta   90.00
_cell.angle_gamma   90.00
#
_symmetry.space_group_name_H-M   'P 1'
#
loop_
_entity.id
_entity.type
_entity.pdbx_description
1 polymer ?
#
loop_
_entity_poly.entity_id
_entity_poly.type
_entity_poly.pdbx_seq_one_letter_code
_entity_poly.pdbx_strand_id
1 'polypeptide(L)' 'MYLDSASLLPVAITFNLHPDVDAGTDIAGEVRFSDYRLVSGIRVPFHVQEFLNGGLVLDILISNVTVNLGLQDTDFGIS' A
#
# COMPACT_ATOMS: atom_id res chain seq x y z
N MET A 1 -1.71 -12.42 1.36
CA MET A 1 -2.01 -11.49 0.25
C MET A 1 -3.20 -12.03 -0.51
N TYR A 2 -4.11 -11.15 -0.89
CA TYR A 2 -5.35 -11.44 -1.60
C TYR A 2 -5.33 -10.69 -2.92
N LEU A 3 -5.67 -11.39 -4.00
CA LEU A 3 -5.72 -10.85 -5.36
C LEU A 3 -7.15 -10.93 -5.88
N ASP A 4 -7.55 -9.96 -6.69
CA ASP A 4 -8.75 -10.10 -7.52
C ASP A 4 -8.53 -11.19 -8.59
N SER A 5 -9.47 -12.13 -8.70
CA SER A 5 -9.30 -13.32 -9.55
C SER A 5 -9.29 -13.04 -11.06
N ALA A 6 -9.89 -11.92 -11.50
CA ALA A 6 -9.98 -11.57 -12.91
C ALA A 6 -8.79 -10.72 -13.37
N SER A 7 -8.39 -9.76 -12.57
CA SER A 7 -7.33 -8.78 -12.90
C SER A 7 -5.96 -9.14 -12.33
N LEU A 8 -5.92 -10.06 -11.37
CA LEU A 8 -4.73 -10.41 -10.57
C LEU A 8 -4.15 -9.22 -9.78
N LEU A 9 -4.91 -8.13 -9.64
CA LEU A 9 -4.50 -6.97 -8.86
C LEU A 9 -4.63 -7.26 -7.36
N PRO A 10 -3.69 -6.79 -6.52
CA PRO A 10 -3.83 -6.87 -5.07
C PRO A 10 -5.10 -6.17 -4.59
N VAL A 11 -5.83 -6.79 -3.67
CA VAL A 11 -6.97 -6.15 -3.00
C VAL A 11 -6.73 -6.00 -1.51
N ALA A 12 -5.93 -6.90 -0.92
CA ALA A 12 -5.49 -6.78 0.45
C ALA A 12 -4.19 -7.54 0.74
N ILE A 13 -3.45 -7.09 1.75
CA ILE A 13 -2.34 -7.82 2.37
C ILE A 13 -2.61 -7.84 3.87
N THR A 14 -2.47 -9.00 4.50
CA THR A 14 -2.54 -9.16 5.96
C THR A 14 -1.19 -9.60 6.49
N PHE A 15 -0.84 -9.11 7.68
CA PHE A 15 0.44 -9.33 8.34
C PHE A 15 0.28 -9.17 9.85
N ASN A 16 1.25 -9.64 10.63
CA ASN A 16 1.30 -9.37 12.06
C ASN A 16 2.32 -8.26 12.31
N LEU A 17 1.92 -7.25 13.09
CA LEU A 17 2.84 -6.29 13.69
C LEU A 17 3.19 -6.74 15.10
N HIS A 18 4.36 -6.32 15.55
CA HIS A 18 4.86 -6.58 16.88
C HIS A 18 5.20 -5.26 17.58
N PRO A 19 4.79 -5.06 18.84
CA PRO A 19 5.26 -3.96 19.67
C PRO A 19 6.78 -3.98 19.86
N ASP A 20 7.41 -2.80 19.92
CA ASP A 20 8.86 -2.65 20.09
C ASP A 20 9.42 -3.38 21.33
N VAL A 21 8.63 -3.42 22.41
CA VAL A 21 9.01 -3.99 23.70
C VAL A 21 8.55 -5.43 23.91
N ASP A 22 7.77 -5.98 22.98
CA ASP A 22 7.25 -7.34 23.07
C ASP A 22 6.99 -7.95 21.69
N ALA A 23 7.99 -8.66 21.18
CA ALA A 23 7.88 -9.37 19.91
C ALA A 23 6.99 -10.62 19.96
N GLY A 24 6.54 -11.05 21.16
CA GLY A 24 5.65 -12.21 21.32
C GLY A 24 4.17 -11.87 21.11
N THR A 25 3.83 -10.58 21.12
CA THR A 25 2.46 -10.11 20.87
C THR A 25 2.24 -9.86 19.37
N ASP A 26 1.20 -10.48 18.82
CA ASP A 26 0.71 -10.24 17.46
C ASP A 26 -0.40 -9.19 17.46
N ILE A 27 -0.25 -8.17 16.62
CA ILE A 27 -1.31 -7.21 16.26
C ILE A 27 -1.69 -7.46 14.81
N ALA A 28 -2.97 -7.73 14.55
CA ALA A 28 -3.43 -8.02 13.20
C ALA A 28 -3.39 -6.76 12.34
N GLY A 29 -2.50 -6.74 11.34
CA GLY A 29 -2.39 -5.70 10.32
C GLY A 29 -3.06 -6.10 9.02
N GLU A 30 -3.74 -5.15 8.38
CA GLU A 30 -4.32 -5.30 7.06
C GLU A 30 -4.13 -4.02 6.25
N VAL A 31 -3.61 -4.12 5.02
CA VAL A 31 -3.66 -3.04 4.03
C VAL A 31 -4.64 -3.42 2.94
N ARG A 32 -5.57 -2.52 2.60
CA ARG A 32 -6.54 -2.66 1.50
C ARG A 32 -6.20 -1.71 0.36
N PHE A 33 -6.36 -2.20 -0.86
CA PHE A 33 -6.13 -1.45 -2.09
C PHE A 33 -7.42 -1.35 -2.89
N SER A 34 -7.78 -0.13 -3.31
CA SER A 34 -8.97 0.11 -4.12
C SER A 34 -8.76 1.27 -5.08
N ASP A 35 -9.78 1.54 -5.91
CA ASP A 35 -9.75 2.59 -6.93
C ASP A 35 -8.55 2.43 -7.89
N TYR A 36 -8.44 1.25 -8.51
CA TYR A 36 -7.38 0.98 -9.47
C TYR A 36 -7.61 1.73 -10.79
N ARG A 37 -6.71 2.68 -11.09
CA ARG A 37 -6.75 3.49 -12.31
C ARG A 37 -5.59 3.14 -13.26
N LEU A 38 -5.81 3.33 -14.56
CA LEU A 38 -4.78 3.12 -15.57
C LEU A 38 -3.93 4.39 -15.69
N VAL A 39 -2.63 4.28 -15.44
CA VAL A 39 -1.65 5.37 -15.55
C VAL A 39 -0.51 4.87 -16.44
N SER A 40 -0.35 5.47 -17.62
CA SER A 40 0.69 5.08 -18.60
C SER A 40 0.80 3.57 -18.85
N GLY A 41 -0.34 2.88 -18.93
CA GLY A 41 -0.41 1.44 -19.21
C GLY A 41 -0.31 0.53 -17.98
N ILE A 42 -0.06 1.05 -16.78
CA ILE A 42 -0.06 0.27 -15.53
C ILE A 42 -1.29 0.57 -14.67
N ARG A 43 -1.78 -0.42 -13.92
CA ARG A 43 -2.88 -0.26 -12.96
C ARG A 43 -2.32 0.12 -11.60
N VAL A 44 -2.74 1.26 -11.07
CA VAL A 44 -2.26 1.82 -9.78
C VAL A 44 -3.46 2.03 -8.86
N PRO A 45 -3.40 1.60 -7.58
CA PRO A 45 -4.46 1.91 -6.62
C PRO A 45 -4.40 3.39 -6.23
N PHE A 46 -5.54 4.08 -6.23
CA PHE A 46 -5.64 5.49 -5.82
C PHE A 46 -6.19 5.66 -4.40
N HIS A 47 -6.62 4.58 -3.76
CA HIS A 47 -7.07 4.56 -2.38
C HIS A 47 -6.46 3.38 -1.65
N VAL A 48 -5.70 3.67 -0.59
CA VAL A 48 -4.99 2.70 0.24
C VAL A 48 -5.37 2.93 1.70
N GLN A 49 -5.81 1.88 2.37
CA GLN A 49 -6.21 1.95 3.77
C GLN A 49 -5.43 0.93 4.60
N GLU A 50 -4.99 1.32 5.79
CA GLU A 50 -4.36 0.43 6.77
C GLU A 50 -5.26 0.25 7.99
N PHE A 51 -5.37 -0.98 8.45
CA PHE A 51 -6.14 -1.37 9.62
C PHE A 51 -5.25 -2.11 10.63
N LEU A 52 -5.42 -1.79 11.91
CA LEU A 52 -4.84 -2.53 13.03
C LEU A 52 -5.97 -3.08 13.91
N ASN A 53 -5.99 -4.38 14.15
CA ASN A 53 -7.06 -5.08 14.86
C ASN A 53 -8.46 -4.72 14.34
N GLY A 54 -8.58 -4.54 13.01
CA GLY A 54 -9.82 -4.17 12.32
C GLY A 54 -10.23 -2.69 12.40
N GLY A 55 -9.51 -1.87 13.18
CA GLY A 55 -9.70 -0.42 13.21
C GLY A 55 -8.88 0.28 12.13
N LEU A 56 -9.50 1.20 11.38
CA LEU A 56 -8.80 2.03 10.38
C LEU A 56 -7.81 2.95 11.10
N VAL A 57 -6.53 2.88 10.74
CA VAL A 57 -5.47 3.72 11.32
C VAL A 57 -4.83 4.67 10.31
N LEU A 58 -4.95 4.38 9.01
CA LEU A 58 -4.43 5.23 7.95
C LEU A 58 -5.35 5.14 6.72
N ASP A 59 -5.63 6.28 6.11
CA ASP A 59 -6.38 6.40 4.86
C ASP A 59 -5.63 7.34 3.91
N ILE A 60 -5.17 6.81 2.78
CA ILE A 60 -4.41 7.51 1.76
C ILE A 60 -5.24 7.61 0.49
N LEU A 61 -5.53 8.85 0.08
CA LEU A 61 -6.08 9.18 -1.22
C LEU A 61 -4.99 9.79 -2.10
N ILE A 62 -4.61 9.07 -3.15
CA ILE A 62 -3.63 9.53 -4.12
C ILE A 62 -4.33 10.40 -5.15
N SER A 63 -3.90 11.66 -5.30
CA SER A 63 -4.53 12.61 -6.21
C SER A 63 -3.94 12.55 -7.63
N ASN A 64 -2.66 12.22 -7.76
CA ASN A 64 -1.96 12.16 -9.02
C ASN A 64 -0.83 11.13 -8.99
N VAL A 65 -0.59 10.47 -10.13
CA VAL A 65 0.52 9.55 -10.34
C VAL A 65 1.12 9.83 -11.70
N THR A 66 2.43 10.02 -11.74
CA THR A 66 3.23 10.12 -12.96
C THR A 66 4.33 9.06 -12.89
N VAL A 67 4.56 8.38 -14.01
CA VAL A 67 5.54 7.29 -14.11
C VAL A 67 6.53 7.56 -15.23
N ASN A 68 7.71 6.96 -15.14
CA ASN A 68 8.79 7.12 -16.12
C ASN A 68 9.23 8.59 -16.30
N LEU A 69 9.27 9.36 -15.21
CA LEU A 69 9.71 10.77 -15.23
C LEU A 69 11.20 10.94 -15.57
N GLY A 70 11.98 9.85 -15.64
CA GLY A 70 13.42 9.93 -15.83
C GLY A 70 14.14 10.47 -14.58
N LEU A 71 13.65 10.10 -13.39
CA LEU A 71 14.33 10.40 -12.13
C LEU A 71 15.79 9.93 -12.19
N GLN A 72 16.71 10.76 -11.72
CA GLN A 72 18.14 10.49 -11.66
C GLN A 72 18.53 10.03 -10.26
N ASP A 73 19.65 9.34 -10.11
CA ASP A 73 20.15 8.89 -8.81
C ASP A 73 20.30 10.04 -7.79
N THR A 74 20.59 11.25 -8.28
CA THR A 74 20.70 12.47 -7.48
C THR A 74 19.38 12.90 -6.84
N ASP A 75 18.23 12.51 -7.39
CA ASP A 75 16.91 12.84 -6.81
C ASP A 75 16.66 12.09 -5.49
N PHE A 76 17.48 11.07 -5.19
CA PHE A 76 17.41 10.26 -3.97
C PHE A 76 18.56 10.55 -2.99
N GLY A 77 19.33 11.63 -3.20
CA GLY A 77 20.40 12.04 -2.30
C GLY A 77 19.86 12.46 -0.92
N ILE A 78 20.49 11.98 0.15
CA ILE A 78 20.25 12.43 1.52
C ILE A 78 20.99 13.75 1.76
N SER A 79 20.25 14.81 2.11
CA SER A 79 20.77 16.11 2.53
C SER A 79 21.02 16.18 4.03
#